data_AF-A0A9N7LYC7-F1
#
_entry.id   AF-A0A9N7LYC7-F1
#
_cell.length_a   1.000
_cell.length_b   1.000
_cell.length_c   1.000
_cell.angle_alpha   90.00
_cell.angle_beta   90.00
_cell.angle_gamma   90.00
#
_symmetry.space_group_name_H-M   'P 1'
#
loop_
_entity.id
_entity.type
_entity.pdbx_description
1 polymer ?
#
loop_
_entity_poly.entity_id
_entity_poly.type
_entity_poly.pdbx_seq_one_letter_code
_entity_poly.pdbx_strand_id
1 'polypeptide(L)'
;MTHPDGQWQLQAQILHWRGDTARGGAIAATVFGAAVTALRACQLGAPKQSPSVTDDEPTRMSAVISGPVIMHTYLVAHPASSTISELTLWTSGPAQVEWSVINDSTVLDAMVAPLCEAYIASCS
;
A
#
# COMPACT_ATOMS: atom_id res chain seq x y z
N MET A 1 12.49 -2.25 -19.59
CA MET A 1 13.43 -1.81 -18.55
C MET A 1 13.98 -3.05 -17.88
N THR A 2 15.30 -3.16 -17.76
CA THR A 2 15.96 -4.20 -16.96
C THR A 2 16.08 -3.68 -15.54
N HIS A 3 15.46 -4.37 -14.57
CA HIS A 3 15.51 -4.01 -13.15
C HIS A 3 16.74 -4.71 -12.59
N PRO A 4 17.83 -3.99 -12.24
CA PRO A 4 19.04 -4.64 -11.77
C PRO A 4 18.78 -5.32 -10.42
N ASP A 5 19.28 -6.54 -10.25
CA ASP A 5 19.15 -7.25 -8.97
C ASP A 5 19.77 -6.44 -7.82
N GLY A 6 19.10 -6.50 -6.67
CA GLY A 6 19.48 -5.86 -5.42
C GLY A 6 19.16 -4.37 -5.33
N GLN A 7 18.71 -3.73 -6.41
CA GLN A 7 18.26 -2.33 -6.41
C GLN A 7 16.78 -2.24 -6.04
N TRP A 8 16.46 -1.36 -5.08
CA TRP A 8 15.08 -1.05 -4.73
C TRP A 8 14.35 -0.43 -5.91
N GLN A 9 13.19 -0.99 -6.21
CA GLN A 9 12.21 -0.51 -7.16
C GLN A 9 11.07 0.11 -6.38
N LEU A 10 10.36 1.06 -7.00
CA LEU A 10 9.22 1.74 -6.39
C LEU A 10 8.06 1.82 -7.38
N GLN A 11 6.86 1.59 -6.85
CA GLN A 11 5.59 1.84 -7.50
C GLN A 11 4.72 2.65 -6.54
N ALA A 12 4.12 3.72 -7.05
CA ALA A 12 3.07 4.45 -6.37
C ALA A 12 1.84 4.48 -7.29
N GLN A 13 0.67 4.21 -6.73
CA GLN A 13 -0.58 4.23 -7.48
C GLN A 13 -1.65 4.98 -6.68
N ILE A 14 -2.49 5.74 -7.38
CA ILE A 14 -3.66 6.40 -6.80
C ILE A 14 -4.85 6.11 -7.70
N LEU A 15 -5.90 5.52 -7.14
CA LEU A 15 -7.18 5.31 -7.83
C LEU A 15 -8.24 6.16 -7.15
N HIS A 16 -8.96 6.94 -7.95
CA HIS A 16 -10.03 7.81 -7.48
C HIS A 16 -11.34 7.52 -8.22
N TRP A 17 -12.41 7.37 -7.47
CA TRP A 17 -13.76 7.23 -8.01
C TRP A 17 -14.48 8.56 -7.98
N ARG A 18 -14.78 9.08 -9.16
CA ARG A 18 -15.54 10.33 -9.32
C ARG A 18 -17.00 10.13 -8.93
N GLY A 19 -17.62 11.17 -8.38
CA GLY A 19 -19.06 11.25 -8.13
C GLY A 19 -19.40 11.42 -6.65
N ASP A 20 -20.56 10.88 -6.26
CA ASP A 20 -21.00 10.88 -4.87
C ASP A 20 -20.01 10.11 -3.98
N THR A 21 -19.52 10.78 -2.93
CA THR A 21 -18.47 10.23 -2.07
C THR A 21 -18.98 9.16 -1.13
N ALA A 22 -20.29 9.09 -0.84
CA ALA A 22 -20.85 7.98 -0.08
C ALA A 22 -20.71 6.66 -0.88
N ARG A 23 -21.11 6.68 -2.16
CA ARG A 23 -20.93 5.53 -3.05
C ARG A 23 -19.46 5.26 -3.37
N GLY A 24 -18.69 6.29 -3.73
CA GLY A 24 -17.27 6.15 -4.08
C GLY A 24 -16.43 5.68 -2.89
N GLY A 25 -16.72 6.16 -1.68
CA GLY A 25 -16.06 5.76 -0.45
C GLY A 25 -16.32 4.29 -0.11
N ALA A 26 -17.56 3.81 -0.28
CA ALA A 26 -17.88 2.39 -0.11
C ALA A 26 -17.14 1.48 -1.11
N ILE A 27 -16.98 1.94 -2.36
CA ILE A 27 -16.19 1.22 -3.37
C ILE A 27 -14.72 1.18 -2.97
N ALA A 28 -14.14 2.32 -2.56
CA ALA A 28 -12.75 2.39 -2.11
C ALA A 28 -12.47 1.45 -0.93
N ALA A 29 -13.37 1.44 0.07
CA ALA A 29 -13.28 0.54 1.22
C ALA A 29 -13.38 -0.95 0.82
N THR A 30 -14.25 -1.28 -0.14
CA THR A 30 -14.38 -2.65 -0.66
C THR A 30 -13.12 -3.10 -1.39
N VAL A 31 -12.54 -2.23 -2.23
CA VAL A 31 -11.29 -2.51 -2.94
C VAL A 31 -10.13 -2.69 -1.96
N PHE A 32 -10.06 -1.85 -0.92
CA PHE A 32 -9.08 -2.00 0.16
C PHE A 32 -9.17 -3.37 0.85
N GLY A 33 -10.36 -3.77 1.31
CA GLY A 33 -10.54 -5.07 1.96
C GLY A 33 -10.19 -6.24 1.05
N ALA A 34 -10.54 -6.15 -0.24
CA ALA A 34 -10.17 -7.16 -1.23
C ALA A 34 -8.65 -7.25 -1.44
N ALA A 35 -7.97 -6.11 -1.51
CA ALA A 35 -6.51 -6.04 -1.67
C ALA A 35 -5.79 -6.63 -0.45
N VAL A 36 -6.20 -6.26 0.78
CA VAL A 36 -5.64 -6.83 2.03
C VAL A 36 -5.87 -8.35 2.08
N THR A 37 -7.05 -8.82 1.70
CA THR A 37 -7.35 -10.26 1.61
C THR A 37 -6.44 -10.97 0.62
N ALA A 38 -6.26 -10.39 -0.59
CA ALA A 38 -5.38 -10.94 -1.62
C ALA A 38 -3.92 -10.98 -1.16
N LEU A 39 -3.45 -9.95 -0.46
CA LEU A 39 -2.10 -9.89 0.11
C LEU A 39 -1.88 -11.00 1.13
N ARG A 40 -2.82 -11.20 2.06
CA ARG A 40 -2.75 -12.30 3.04
C ARG A 40 -2.74 -13.68 2.35
N ALA A 41 -3.42 -13.79 1.22
CA ALA A 41 -3.47 -15.00 0.40
C ALA A 41 -2.32 -15.14 -0.61
N CYS A 42 -1.36 -14.21 -0.67
CA CYS A 42 -0.23 -14.21 -1.61
C CYS A 42 0.47 -15.57 -1.72
N GLN A 43 0.69 -16.23 -0.58
CA GLN A 43 1.34 -17.54 -0.49
C GLN A 43 0.68 -18.64 -1.31
N LEU A 44 -0.63 -18.55 -1.57
CA LEU A 44 -1.35 -19.54 -2.38
C LEU A 44 -0.85 -19.57 -3.84
N GLY A 45 -0.47 -18.41 -4.39
CA GLY A 45 0.10 -18.28 -5.74
C GLY A 45 1.63 -18.21 -5.76
N ALA A 46 2.24 -17.86 -4.63
CA ALA A 46 3.69 -17.67 -4.50
C ALA A 46 4.22 -18.32 -3.21
N PRO A 47 4.34 -19.66 -3.15
CA PRO A 47 4.63 -20.39 -1.91
C PRO A 47 6.01 -20.12 -1.31
N LYS A 48 6.93 -19.52 -2.08
CA LYS A 48 8.25 -19.08 -1.60
C LYS A 48 8.24 -17.69 -0.96
N GLN A 49 7.12 -16.97 -1.04
CA GLN A 49 6.93 -15.67 -0.43
C GLN A 49 6.26 -15.83 0.93
N SER A 50 6.47 -14.89 1.84
CA SER A 50 5.89 -14.88 3.17
C SER A 50 5.38 -13.50 3.54
N PRO A 51 4.07 -13.22 3.37
CA PRO A 51 3.48 -11.95 3.75
C PRO A 51 3.33 -11.86 5.27
N SER A 52 3.68 -10.71 5.82
CA SER A 52 3.47 -10.34 7.22
C SER A 52 2.87 -8.94 7.24
N VAL A 53 1.62 -8.83 7.70
CA VAL A 53 0.99 -7.53 7.93
C VAL A 53 1.59 -6.93 9.21
N THR A 54 2.07 -5.70 9.12
CA THR A 54 2.75 -4.98 10.22
C THR A 54 1.86 -3.91 10.85
N ASP A 55 0.92 -3.37 10.08
CA ASP A 55 -0.18 -2.52 10.55
C ASP A 55 -1.48 -2.91 9.82
N ASP A 56 -2.59 -2.99 10.55
CA ASP A 56 -3.90 -3.44 10.04
C ASP A 56 -5.03 -2.62 10.68
N GLU A 57 -5.30 -1.47 10.09
CA GLU A 57 -6.39 -0.59 10.48
C GLU A 57 -7.54 -0.64 9.46
N PRO A 58 -8.75 -0.17 9.82
CA PRO A 58 -9.93 -0.27 8.97
C PRO A 58 -9.78 0.32 7.55
N THR A 59 -8.91 1.31 7.39
CA THR A 59 -8.70 2.02 6.12
C THR A 59 -7.23 2.20 5.76
N ARG A 60 -6.30 1.60 6.51
CA ARG A 60 -4.86 1.67 6.20
C ARG A 60 -4.16 0.40 6.64
N MET A 61 -3.17 -0.03 5.86
CA MET A 61 -2.46 -1.28 6.09
C MET A 61 -1.02 -1.13 5.61
N SER A 62 -0.10 -1.75 6.35
CA SER A 62 1.27 -1.98 5.91
C SER A 62 1.63 -3.45 6.01
N ALA A 63 2.49 -3.92 5.11
CA ALA A 63 2.97 -5.28 5.13
C ALA A 63 4.39 -5.40 4.57
N VAL A 64 5.09 -6.42 5.08
CA VAL A 64 6.36 -6.90 4.54
C VAL A 64 6.14 -8.27 3.93
N ILE A 65 6.55 -8.46 2.69
CA ILE A 65 6.63 -9.77 2.05
C ILE A 65 8.10 -10.16 1.96
N SER A 66 8.46 -11.26 2.61
CA SER A 66 9.81 -11.81 2.60
C SER A 66 9.90 -13.01 1.66
N GLY A 67 11.07 -13.25 1.06
CA GLY A 67 11.30 -14.39 0.17
C GLY A 67 12.28 -14.05 -0.94
N PRO A 68 12.18 -14.68 -2.12
CA PRO A 68 12.99 -14.35 -3.29
C PRO A 68 12.87 -12.88 -3.75
N VAL A 69 11.76 -12.24 -3.40
CA VAL A 69 11.53 -10.80 -3.58
C VAL A 69 11.14 -10.25 -2.21
N ILE A 70 11.87 -9.25 -1.73
CA ILE A 70 11.52 -8.54 -0.51
C ILE A 70 10.65 -7.36 -0.93
N MET A 71 9.50 -7.19 -0.30
CA MET A 71 8.54 -6.12 -0.61
C MET A 71 8.07 -5.45 0.67
N HIS A 72 8.03 -4.12 0.65
CA HIS A 72 7.35 -3.30 1.65
C HIS A 72 6.19 -2.61 0.93
N THR A 73 4.97 -2.76 1.43
CA THR A 73 3.79 -2.20 0.80
C THR A 73 2.90 -1.51 1.82
N TYR A 74 2.32 -0.40 1.39
CA TYR A 74 1.49 0.50 2.16
C TYR A 74 0.24 0.78 1.35
N LEU A 75 -0.92 0.67 1.98
CA LEU A 75 -2.21 0.87 1.34
C LEU A 75 -3.09 1.74 2.22
N VAL A 76 -3.70 2.76 1.64
CA VAL A 76 -4.62 3.68 2.31
C VAL A 76 -5.90 3.79 1.50
N ALA A 77 -7.04 3.49 2.11
CA ALA A 77 -8.35 3.93 1.64
C ALA A 77 -8.72 5.25 2.31
N HIS A 78 -9.20 6.19 1.52
CA HIS A 78 -9.68 7.48 2.01
C HIS A 78 -11.14 7.69 1.55
N PRO A 79 -12.13 7.22 2.34
CA PRO A 79 -13.53 7.20 1.93
C PRO A 79 -14.09 8.60 1.63
N ALA A 80 -13.69 9.61 2.41
CA ALA A 80 -14.16 10.99 2.24
C ALA A 80 -13.81 11.59 0.88
N SER A 81 -12.71 11.16 0.27
CA SER A 81 -12.32 11.56 -1.10
C SER A 81 -12.61 10.48 -2.15
N SER A 82 -13.18 9.33 -1.77
CA SER A 82 -13.36 8.18 -2.68
C SER A 82 -12.05 7.78 -3.38
N THR A 83 -10.97 7.64 -2.60
CA THR A 83 -9.63 7.37 -3.14
C THR A 83 -9.00 6.18 -2.42
N ILE A 84 -8.17 5.42 -3.15
CA ILE A 84 -7.20 4.49 -2.58
C ILE A 84 -5.80 4.88 -3.08
N SER A 85 -4.80 4.82 -2.20
CA SER A 85 -3.40 5.12 -2.49
C SER A 85 -2.54 3.94 -2.08
N GLU A 86 -1.62 3.53 -2.95
CA GLU A 86 -0.65 2.46 -2.69
C GLU A 86 0.76 2.99 -2.88
N LEU A 87 1.66 2.57 -2.01
CA LEU A 87 3.11 2.70 -2.17
C LEU A 87 3.74 1.33 -1.94
N THR A 88 4.46 0.82 -2.93
CA THR A 88 5.14 -0.47 -2.87
C THR A 88 6.59 -0.32 -3.30
N LEU A 89 7.50 -0.81 -2.46
CA LEU A 89 8.93 -0.89 -2.74
C LEU A 89 9.34 -2.36 -2.73
N TRP A 90 10.16 -2.78 -3.70
CA TRP A 90 10.63 -4.16 -3.77
C TRP A 90 12.04 -4.30 -4.32
N THR A 91 12.68 -5.42 -4.01
CA THR A 91 14.00 -5.79 -4.53
C THR A 91 14.10 -7.30 -4.73
N SER A 92 14.86 -7.73 -5.73
CA SER A 92 15.19 -9.14 -6.01
C SER A 92 16.65 -9.42 -5.69
N GLY A 93 16.95 -10.61 -5.16
CA GLY A 93 18.31 -10.95 -4.73
C GLY A 93 18.74 -10.20 -3.45
N PRO A 94 20.03 -10.27 -3.06
CA PRO A 94 20.52 -9.53 -1.91
C PRO A 94 20.37 -8.03 -2.14
N ALA A 95 19.67 -7.33 -1.23
CA ALA A 95 19.52 -5.88 -1.31
C ALA A 95 20.90 -5.21 -1.22
N GLN A 96 21.22 -4.34 -2.19
CA GLN A 96 22.48 -3.58 -2.16
C GLN A 96 22.45 -2.48 -1.10
N VAL A 97 21.24 -2.01 -0.78
CA VAL A 97 20.98 -1.05 0.28
C VAL A 97 19.97 -1.71 1.22
N GLU A 98 20.35 -1.86 2.48
CA GLU A 98 19.45 -2.40 3.52
C GLU A 98 18.21 -1.52 3.69
N TRP A 99 17.09 -2.14 4.04
CA TRP A 99 15.88 -1.40 4.33
C TRP A 99 16.08 -0.50 5.54
N SER A 100 15.76 0.79 5.39
CA SER A 100 15.79 1.71 6.53
C SER A 100 14.57 1.46 7.41
N VAL A 101 14.79 1.19 8.70
CA VAL A 101 13.68 1.02 9.65
C VAL A 101 12.95 2.34 9.82
N ILE A 102 11.77 2.43 9.21
CA ILE A 102 10.85 3.58 9.28
C ILE A 102 9.58 3.09 9.99
N ASN A 103 8.96 3.96 10.78
CA ASN A 103 7.67 3.65 11.38
C ASN A 103 6.58 3.63 10.29
N ASP A 104 5.84 2.54 10.18
CA ASP A 104 4.79 2.38 9.18
C ASP A 104 3.73 3.48 9.27
N SER A 105 3.38 3.93 10.47
CA SER A 105 2.39 5.01 10.65
C SER A 105 2.87 6.32 10.03
N THR A 106 4.17 6.63 10.10
CA THR A 106 4.74 7.82 9.44
C THR A 106 4.59 7.77 7.92
N VAL A 107 4.76 6.59 7.32
CA VAL A 107 4.57 6.42 5.87
C VAL A 107 3.10 6.54 5.50
N LEU A 108 2.22 5.87 6.26
CA LEU A 108 0.78 5.91 6.04
C LEU A 108 0.21 7.33 6.18
N ASP A 109 0.64 8.07 7.20
CA ASP A 109 0.24 9.47 7.40
C ASP A 109 0.72 10.37 6.26
N ALA A 110 1.95 10.16 5.76
CA ALA A 110 2.50 10.89 4.62
C ALA A 110 1.73 10.61 3.31
N MET A 111 1.14 9.41 3.16
CA MET A 111 0.28 9.08 2.02
C MET A 111 -1.11 9.74 2.10
N VAL A 112 -1.63 9.98 3.31
CA VAL A 112 -2.92 10.64 3.53
C VAL A 112 -2.83 12.16 3.32
N ALA A 113 -1.73 12.79 3.76
CA ALA A 113 -1.53 14.24 3.68
C ALA A 113 -1.88 14.89 2.32
N PRO A 114 -1.38 14.43 1.16
CA PRO A 114 -1.72 15.03 -0.13
C PRO A 114 -3.19 14.82 -0.53
N LEU A 115 -3.86 13.78 -0.01
CA LEU A 115 -5.29 13.57 -0.24
C LEU A 115 -6.12 14.61 0.53
N CYS A 116 -5.70 14.96 1.75
CA CYS A 116 -6.32 16.03 2.54
C CYS A 116 -6.20 17.39 1.86
N GLU A 117 -5.04 17.71 1.28
CA GLU A 117 -4.81 18.97 0.56
C GLU A 117 -5.65 19.06 -0.72
N ALA A 118 -5.72 17.95 -1.48
CA ALA A 118 -6.47 17.91 -2.73
C ALA A 118 -8.00 17.99 -2.53
N TYR A 119 -8.51 17.48 -1.40
CA TYR A 119 -9.93 17.43 -1.09
C TYR A 119 -10.23 18.23 0.19
N ILE A 120 -10.35 19.55 0.04
CA ILE A 120 -10.65 20.47 1.15
C ILE A 120 -11.83 19.94 2.00
N ALA A 121 -11.66 19.95 3.33
CA ALA A 121 -12.58 19.42 4.35
C ALA A 121 -12.68 17.88 4.46
N SER A 122 -11.77 17.12 3.84
CA SER A 122 -11.81 15.66 3.95
C SER A 122 -11.10 15.07 5.17
N CYS A 123 -10.36 15.89 5.93
CA CYS A 123 -9.54 15.46 7.08
C CYS A 123 -9.85 16.26 8.37
N SER A 124 -11.08 16.77 8.50
CA SER A 124 -11.59 17.49 9.67
C SER A 124 -12.22 16.57 10.71
#